data_AF-A0A7S4MGL9-F1
#
_entry.id   AF-A0A7S4MGL9-F1
#
_cell.length_a   1.000
_cell.length_b   1.000
_cell.length_c   1.000
_cell.angle_alpha   90.00
_cell.angle_beta   90.00
_cell.angle_gamma   90.00
#
_symmetry.space_group_name_H-M   'P 1'
#
loop_
_entity.id
_entity.type
_entity.pdbx_description
1 polymer ?
#
loop_
_entity_poly.entity_id
_entity_poly.type
_entity_poly.pdbx_seq_one_letter_code
_entity_poly.pdbx_strand_id
1 'polypeptide(L)'
;HCAQKALDRAHQRFTEIFGNEKYEPLRMNRKDKRYHELIKSNNLESDPFGNIGNGNEMVFPFSAAVPLACNQIKEFLAMAHDFCRFAKKSGEQLSNTLEQ
;
A
#
# COMPACT_ATOMS: atom_id res chain seq x y z
N HIS A 1 -9.85 12.13 17.69
CA HIS A 1 -10.20 12.89 16.48
C HIS A 1 -9.24 12.67 15.31
N CYS A 2 -7.91 12.61 15.51
CA CYS A 2 -6.94 12.38 14.41
C CYS A 2 -7.04 10.96 13.78
N ALA A 3 -7.14 9.91 14.60
CA ALA A 3 -7.21 8.52 14.11
C ALA A 3 -8.46 8.25 13.25
N GLN A 4 -9.63 8.76 13.65
CA GLN A 4 -10.86 8.61 12.88
C GLN A 4 -10.74 9.24 11.48
N LYS A 5 -10.19 10.45 11.38
CA LYS A 5 -9.94 11.09 10.08
C LYS A 5 -8.98 10.31 9.20
N ALA A 6 -7.98 9.64 9.78
CA ALA A 6 -7.06 8.79 9.02
C ALA A 6 -7.78 7.54 8.48
N LEU A 7 -8.67 6.94 9.29
CA LEU A 7 -9.51 5.82 8.87
C LEU A 7 -10.49 6.23 7.77
N ASP A 8 -11.15 7.37 7.90
CA ASP A 8 -12.09 7.88 6.89
C ASP A 8 -11.37 8.14 5.55
N ARG A 9 -10.16 8.70 5.60
CA ARG A 9 -9.32 8.90 4.40
C ARG A 9 -8.90 7.58 3.76
N ALA A 10 -8.52 6.59 4.56
CA ALA A 10 -8.19 5.26 4.05
C ALA A 10 -9.41 4.64 3.38
N HIS A 11 -10.57 4.69 4.03
CA HIS A 11 -11.84 4.19 3.48
C HIS A 11 -12.18 4.86 2.14
N GLN A 12 -12.13 6.20 2.08
CA GLN A 12 -12.42 6.94 0.86
C GLN A 12 -11.51 6.51 -0.29
N ARG A 13 -10.20 6.40 -0.05
CA ARG A 13 -9.24 5.95 -1.08
C ARG A 13 -9.51 4.52 -1.54
N PHE A 14 -9.91 3.63 -0.63
CA PHE A 14 -10.35 2.28 -0.99
C PHE A 14 -11.60 2.33 -1.89
N THR A 15 -12.60 3.13 -1.53
CA THR A 15 -13.80 3.32 -2.37
C THR A 15 -13.43 3.85 -3.75
N GLU A 16 -12.48 4.78 -3.86
CA GLU A 16 -12.01 5.32 -5.14
C GLU A 16 -11.28 4.26 -5.98
N ILE A 17 -10.41 3.45 -5.37
CA ILE A 17 -9.69 2.36 -6.05
C ILE A 17 -10.68 1.34 -6.63
N PHE A 18 -11.67 0.91 -5.84
CA PHE A 18 -12.58 -0.15 -6.26
C PHE A 18 -13.81 0.35 -7.02
N GLY A 19 -14.15 1.64 -6.93
CA GLY A 19 -15.37 2.20 -7.49
C GLY A 19 -15.42 2.20 -9.03
N ASN A 20 -14.26 2.19 -9.69
CA ASN A 20 -14.15 2.15 -11.16
C ASN A 20 -13.44 0.89 -11.67
N GLU A 21 -13.27 -0.11 -10.81
CA GLU A 21 -12.45 -1.27 -11.12
C GLU A 21 -13.18 -2.24 -12.06
N LYS A 22 -12.50 -2.67 -13.12
CA LYS A 22 -13.05 -3.64 -14.09
C LYS A 22 -12.68 -5.09 -13.78
N TYR A 23 -11.85 -5.31 -12.76
CA TYR A 23 -11.34 -6.63 -12.34
C TYR A 23 -10.62 -7.41 -13.45
N GLU A 24 -10.08 -6.70 -14.42
CA GLU A 24 -9.29 -7.27 -15.51
C GLU A 24 -7.85 -7.56 -15.04
N PRO A 25 -7.19 -8.61 -15.58
CA PRO A 25 -5.78 -8.85 -15.33
C PRO A 25 -4.94 -7.61 -15.64
N LEU A 26 -4.06 -7.25 -14.70
CA LEU A 26 -3.15 -6.13 -14.89
C LEU A 26 -2.14 -6.49 -15.98
N ARG A 27 -2.20 -5.72 -17.07
CA ARG A 27 -1.26 -5.81 -18.19
C ARG A 27 -0.33 -4.60 -18.16
N MET A 28 0.98 -4.84 -18.19
CA MET A 28 1.97 -3.77 -18.13
C MET A 28 3.14 -4.04 -19.06
N ASN A 29 3.73 -2.96 -19.58
CA ASN A 29 4.96 -3.06 -20.34
C ASN A 29 6.18 -3.02 -19.40
N ARG A 30 7.15 -3.94 -19.57
CA ARG A 30 8.40 -3.99 -18.79
C ARG A 30 9.22 -2.69 -18.88
N LYS A 31 9.06 -1.94 -19.98
CA LYS A 31 9.72 -0.63 -20.19
C LYS A 31 8.96 0.54 -19.59
N ASP A 32 7.72 0.35 -19.09
CA ASP A 32 7.00 1.40 -18.39
C ASP A 32 7.77 1.75 -17.10
N LYS A 33 7.98 3.04 -16.83
CA LYS A 33 8.64 3.48 -15.59
C LYS A 33 7.87 3.04 -14.35
N ARG A 34 6.54 3.00 -14.46
CA ARG A 34 5.63 2.54 -13.39
C ARG A 34 5.77 1.05 -13.10
N TYR A 35 6.30 0.26 -14.04
CA TYR A 35 6.56 -1.17 -13.82
C TYR A 35 7.55 -1.36 -12.66
N HIS A 36 8.70 -0.70 -12.72
CA HIS A 36 9.73 -0.86 -11.69
C HIS A 36 9.24 -0.40 -10.32
N GLU A 37 8.48 0.68 -10.27
CA GLU A 37 7.87 1.16 -9.03
C GLU A 37 6.85 0.17 -8.49
N LEU A 38 5.95 -0.35 -9.33
CA LEU A 38 4.90 -1.28 -8.90
C LEU A 38 5.47 -2.61 -8.38
N ILE A 39 6.43 -3.19 -9.11
CA ILE A 39 7.08 -4.46 -8.76
C ILE A 39 7.85 -4.32 -7.45
N LYS A 40 8.71 -3.30 -7.34
CA LYS A 40 9.52 -3.06 -6.12
C LYS A 40 8.64 -2.69 -4.93
N SER A 41 7.68 -1.79 -5.11
CA SER A 41 6.84 -1.33 -4.00
C SER A 41 5.95 -2.44 -3.46
N ASN A 42 5.60 -3.44 -4.26
CA ASN A 42 4.71 -4.52 -3.85
C ASN A 42 5.40 -5.88 -3.65
N ASN A 43 6.73 -5.94 -3.75
CA ASN A 43 7.49 -7.21 -3.71
C ASN A 43 6.89 -8.28 -4.63
N LEU A 44 6.41 -7.87 -5.79
CA LEU A 44 5.91 -8.81 -6.78
C LEU A 44 7.12 -9.53 -7.36
N GLU A 45 7.10 -10.87 -7.39
CA GLU A 45 8.15 -11.60 -8.09
C GLU A 45 8.18 -11.13 -9.55
N SER A 46 9.36 -10.75 -10.02
CA SER A 46 9.59 -10.46 -11.42
C SER A 46 9.39 -11.74 -12.21
N ASP A 47 8.16 -11.96 -12.68
CA ASP A 47 7.78 -13.05 -13.56
C ASP A 47 8.26 -14.46 -13.11
N PRO A 48 7.61 -15.09 -12.11
CA PRO A 48 7.95 -16.46 -11.74
C PRO A 48 7.61 -17.48 -12.83
N PHE A 49 6.90 -17.08 -13.89
CA PHE A 49 6.38 -17.99 -14.92
C PHE A 49 7.13 -17.97 -16.25
N GLY A 50 8.09 -17.06 -16.46
CA GLY A 50 9.07 -17.14 -17.55
C GLY A 50 8.52 -17.28 -18.99
N ASN A 51 7.23 -17.07 -19.22
CA ASN A 51 6.50 -17.46 -20.44
C ASN A 51 5.10 -16.79 -20.31
N ILE A 52 4.43 -16.16 -21.27
CA ILE A 52 4.28 -16.34 -22.72
C ILE A 52 3.70 -15.00 -23.26
N GLY A 53 4.42 -14.26 -24.11
CA GLY A 53 3.84 -13.09 -24.79
C GLY A 53 4.85 -12.02 -25.19
N ASN A 54 5.34 -12.08 -26.43
CA ASN A 54 6.02 -10.98 -27.16
C ASN A 54 6.89 -10.02 -26.32
N GLY A 55 7.84 -10.55 -25.56
CA GLY A 55 9.09 -9.90 -25.11
C GLY A 55 9.02 -8.67 -24.18
N ASN A 56 7.92 -7.92 -24.12
CA ASN A 56 7.82 -6.66 -23.38
C ASN A 56 6.53 -6.50 -22.57
N GLU A 57 5.51 -7.34 -22.76
CA GLU A 57 4.26 -7.28 -21.98
C GLU A 57 4.27 -8.31 -20.84
N MET A 58 3.82 -7.89 -19.66
CA MET A 58 3.63 -8.69 -18.46
C MET A 58 2.15 -8.72 -18.13
N VAL A 59 1.64 -9.89 -17.74
CA VAL A 59 0.25 -10.07 -17.29
C VAL A 59 0.26 -10.63 -15.88
N PHE A 60 -0.36 -9.93 -14.94
CA PHE A 60 -0.51 -10.38 -13.57
C PHE A 60 -1.87 -11.04 -13.34
N PRO A 61 -1.97 -12.05 -12.45
CA PRO A 61 -3.23 -12.74 -12.13
C PRO A 61 -4.17 -11.90 -11.23
N PHE A 62 -3.93 -10.59 -11.14
CA PHE A 62 -4.70 -9.64 -10.34
C PHE A 62 -4.82 -8.33 -11.10
N SER A 63 -5.77 -7.49 -10.72
CA SER A 63 -6.02 -6.21 -11.36
C SER A 63 -5.18 -5.06 -10.77
N ALA A 64 -5.24 -3.88 -11.40
CA ALA A 64 -4.51 -2.69 -10.95
C ALA A 64 -4.91 -2.23 -9.54
N ALA A 65 -6.12 -2.57 -9.08
CA ALA A 65 -6.59 -2.27 -7.74
C ALA A 65 -5.73 -2.92 -6.64
N VAL A 66 -5.18 -4.12 -6.86
CA VAL A 66 -4.39 -4.85 -5.85
C VAL A 66 -3.14 -4.07 -5.41
N PRO A 67 -2.20 -3.70 -6.30
CA PRO A 67 -1.02 -2.95 -5.88
C PRO A 67 -1.35 -1.56 -5.32
N LEU A 68 -2.43 -0.91 -5.78
CA LEU A 68 -2.91 0.35 -5.22
C LEU A 68 -3.41 0.19 -3.78
N ALA A 69 -4.25 -0.83 -3.54
CA ALA A 69 -4.77 -1.15 -2.21
C ALA A 69 -3.64 -1.56 -1.25
N CYS A 70 -2.67 -2.35 -1.70
CA CYS A 70 -1.50 -2.72 -0.92
C CYS A 70 -0.67 -1.50 -0.47
N ASN A 71 -0.43 -0.55 -1.37
CA ASN A 71 0.24 0.71 -1.02
C ASN A 71 -0.56 1.50 0.02
N GLN A 72 -1.89 1.59 -0.15
CA GLN A 72 -2.75 2.28 0.80
C GLN A 72 -2.73 1.64 2.20
N ILE A 73 -2.70 0.30 2.27
CA ILE A 73 -2.58 -0.44 3.54
C ILE A 73 -1.24 -0.15 4.20
N LYS A 74 -0.14 -0.15 3.44
CA LYS A 74 1.21 0.15 3.96
C LYS A 74 1.28 1.55 4.58
N GLU A 75 0.73 2.55 3.89
CA GLU A 75 0.66 3.92 4.42
C GLU A 75 -0.17 3.99 5.71
N PHE A 76 -1.32 3.33 5.74
CA PHE A 76 -2.19 3.32 6.93
C PHE A 76 -1.51 2.64 8.12
N LEU A 77 -0.87 1.49 7.91
CA LEU A 77 -0.14 0.76 8.96
C LEU A 77 1.04 1.57 9.48
N ALA A 78 1.77 2.27 8.61
CA ALA A 78 2.86 3.15 9.04
C ALA A 78 2.35 4.28 9.95
N MET A 79 1.27 4.96 9.56
CA MET A 79 0.64 5.99 10.39
C MET A 79 0.16 5.44 11.75
N ALA A 80 -0.49 4.27 11.75
CA ALA A 80 -0.96 3.64 12.97
C ALA A 80 0.20 3.28 13.91
N HIS A 81 1.29 2.73 13.36
CA HIS A 81 2.48 2.40 14.11
C HIS A 81 3.14 3.65 14.72
N ASP A 82 3.30 4.73 13.95
CA ASP A 82 3.88 5.98 14.43
C ASP A 82 3.03 6.61 15.53
N PHE A 83 1.70 6.52 15.40
CA PHE A 83 0.78 6.95 16.45
C PHE A 83 0.97 6.15 17.75
N CYS A 84 1.03 4.81 17.67
CA CYS A 84 1.28 3.96 18.83
C CYS A 84 2.63 4.26 19.49
N ARG A 85 3.69 4.45 18.69
CA ARG A 85 5.02 4.81 19.17
C ARG A 85 5.03 6.17 19.87
N PHE A 86 4.32 7.15 19.32
CA PHE A 86 4.15 8.46 19.94
C PHE A 86 3.43 8.33 21.29
N ALA A 87 2.28 7.65 21.33
CA ALA A 87 1.49 7.49 22.55
C ALA A 87 2.29 6.80 23.67
N LYS A 88 3.09 5.77 23.33
CA LYS A 88 3.99 5.11 24.28
C LYS A 88 5.03 6.07 24.86
N LYS A 89 5.73 6.82 24.02
CA LYS A 89 6.74 7.80 24.47
C LYS A 89 6.14 8.90 25.35
N SER A 90 4.94 9.39 25.00
CA SER A 90 4.25 10.40 25.80
C SER A 90 3.83 9.87 27.17
N GLY A 91 3.37 8.60 27.24
CA GLY A 91 3.06 7.94 28.51
C GLY A 91 4.29 7.76 29.40
N GLU A 92 5.41 7.33 28.82
CA GLU A 92 6.70 7.19 29.54
C GLU A 92 7.20 8.55 30.07
N GLN A 93 7.10 9.62 29.28
CA GLN A 93 7.47 10.97 29.73
C GLN A 93 6.60 11.47 30.88
N LEU A 94 5.28 11.27 30.82
CA LEU A 94 4.37 11.65 31.90
C LEU A 94 4.66 10.87 33.19
N SER A 95 4.93 9.58 33.11
CA SER A 95 5.30 8.75 34.28
C SER A 95 6.58 9.27 34.95
N ASN A 96 7.62 9.57 34.17
CA ASN A 96 8.89 10.06 34.69
C ASN A 96 8.79 11.48 35.30
N THR A 97 7.76 12.25 34.96
CA THR A 97 7.52 13.59 35.52
C THR A 97 6.70 13.53 36.81
N LEU A 98 5.95 12.45 37.05
CA LEU A 98 5.16 12.23 38.26
C LEU A 98 5.96 11.54 39.37
N GLU A 99 7.05 10.85 39.02
CA GLU A 99 7.98 10.20 39.96
C GLU A 99 9.16 11.10 40.39
N GLN A 100 9.22 12.35 39.93
CA GLN A 100 10.18 13.39 40.36
C GLN A 100 9.50 14.45 41.22
#